data_AF-A0A1V2ZD74-F1
#
_entry.id   AF-A0A1V2ZD74-F1
#
_cell.length_a   1.000
_cell.length_b   1.000
_cell.length_c   1.000
_cell.angle_alpha   90.00
_cell.angle_beta   90.00
_cell.angle_gamma   90.00
#
_symmetry.space_group_name_H-M   'P 1'
#
loop_
_entity.id
_entity.type
_entity.pdbx_description
1 polymer ?
#
loop_
_entity_poly.entity_id
_entity_poly.type
_entity_poly.pdbx_seq_one_letter_code
_entity_poly.pdbx_strand_id
1 'polypeptide(L)'
;MTEQRIKTPDDVIDDVEAALERIEAAPETVAAAETRRDEAVHALAMARARLKLTVDGSTAERREARIVLETAELAQAVAVAKVAVTYAKGQADAADKRLSGAQTIARMVERTLDSGRYRP
;
A
#
# COMPACT_ATOMS: atom_id res chain seq x y z
N MET A 1 26.38 13.60 -10.13
CA MET A 1 26.81 13.55 -8.71
C MET A 1 25.82 14.38 -7.93
N THR A 2 24.92 13.75 -7.16
CA THR A 2 24.04 14.48 -6.26
C THR A 2 24.89 14.93 -5.07
N GLU A 3 25.13 16.23 -4.94
CA GLU A 3 25.69 16.80 -3.72
C GLU A 3 24.81 16.35 -2.54
N GLN A 4 25.39 15.53 -1.66
CA GLN A 4 24.77 15.23 -0.36
C GLN A 4 24.89 16.50 0.48
N ARG A 5 23.91 17.40 0.36
CA ARG A 5 23.75 18.53 1.27
C ARG A 5 23.47 17.98 2.66
N ILE A 6 24.26 18.41 3.64
CA ILE A 6 23.99 18.13 5.06
C ILE A 6 22.66 18.79 5.41
N LYS A 7 21.69 18.00 5.89
CA LYS A 7 20.38 18.50 6.31
C LYS A 7 20.53 19.38 7.55
N THR A 8 19.85 20.51 7.55
CA THR A 8 19.72 21.36 8.73
C THR A 8 18.71 20.76 9.72
N PRO A 9 18.70 21.19 11.00
CA PRO A 9 17.67 20.76 11.94
C PRO A 9 16.24 21.01 11.44
N ASP A 10 15.99 22.16 10.80
CA ASP A 10 14.67 22.50 10.23
C ASP A 10 14.29 21.55 9.09
N ASP A 11 15.23 21.20 8.19
CA ASP A 11 14.99 20.20 7.13
C ASP A 11 14.60 18.82 7.70
N VAL A 12 15.12 18.48 8.90
CA VAL A 12 14.79 17.21 9.58
C VAL A 12 13.40 17.29 10.22
N ILE A 13 13.00 18.44 10.76
CA ILE A 13 11.66 18.65 11.31
C ILE A 13 10.62 18.54 10.18
N ASP A 14 10.84 19.22 9.06
CA ASP A 14 9.96 19.15 7.89
C ASP A 14 9.80 17.71 7.37
N ASP A 15 10.90 16.95 7.34
CA ASP A 15 10.88 15.54 6.95
C ASP A 15 10.07 14.66 7.94
N VAL A 16 10.15 14.93 9.24
CA VAL A 16 9.39 14.24 10.28
C VAL A 16 7.90 14.55 10.15
N GLU A 17 7.54 15.81 9.98
CA GLU A 17 6.14 16.24 9.81
C GLU A 17 5.53 15.62 8.56
N ALA A 18 6.22 15.68 7.42
CA ALA A 18 5.78 15.06 6.18
C ALA A 18 5.75 13.51 6.25
N ALA A 19 6.53 12.89 7.13
CA ALA A 19 6.45 11.45 7.37
C ALA A 19 5.24 11.10 8.25
N LEU A 20 4.97 11.91 9.27
CA LEU A 20 3.83 11.74 10.18
C LEU A 20 2.50 11.85 9.45
N GLU A 21 2.31 12.88 8.61
CA GLU A 21 1.08 13.03 7.81
C GLU A 21 0.82 11.81 6.92
N ARG A 22 1.88 11.24 6.31
CA ARG A 22 1.75 10.05 5.46
C ARG A 22 1.43 8.80 6.25
N ILE A 23 1.95 8.67 7.47
CA ILE A 23 1.63 7.56 8.37
C ILE A 23 0.19 7.67 8.86
N GLU A 24 -0.27 8.87 9.17
CA GLU A 24 -1.64 9.12 9.63
C GLU A 24 -2.67 8.76 8.56
N ALA A 25 -2.40 9.09 7.29
CA ALA A 25 -3.27 8.73 6.16
C ALA A 25 -3.15 7.26 5.69
N ALA A 26 -2.10 6.55 6.12
CA ALA A 26 -1.82 5.19 5.63
C ALA A 26 -2.88 4.15 6.03
N PRO A 27 -3.37 4.08 7.30
CA PRO A 27 -4.42 3.15 7.70
C PRO A 27 -5.69 3.28 6.85
N GLU A 28 -6.15 4.51 6.60
CA GLU A 28 -7.34 4.76 5.79
C GLU A 28 -7.14 4.29 4.34
N THR A 29 -5.96 4.58 3.78
CA THR A 29 -5.61 4.16 2.41
C THR A 29 -5.56 2.65 2.27
N VAL A 30 -4.95 1.96 3.26
CA VAL A 30 -4.88 0.49 3.30
C VAL A 30 -6.28 -0.10 3.46
N ALA A 31 -7.08 0.41 4.40
CA ALA A 31 -8.44 -0.04 4.63
C ALA A 31 -9.32 0.11 3.37
N ALA A 32 -9.27 1.26 2.70
CA ALA A 32 -10.01 1.49 1.47
C ALA A 32 -9.57 0.56 0.32
N ALA A 33 -8.28 0.21 0.24
CA ALA A 33 -7.78 -0.76 -0.73
C ALA A 33 -8.26 -2.19 -0.40
N GLU A 34 -8.29 -2.57 0.88
CA GLU A 34 -8.79 -3.87 1.33
C GLU A 34 -10.30 -4.02 1.11
N THR A 35 -11.10 -2.99 1.39
CA THR A 35 -12.53 -2.99 1.08
C THR A 35 -12.79 -3.23 -0.41
N ARG A 36 -12.09 -2.49 -1.30
CA ARG A 36 -12.24 -2.68 -2.76
C ARG A 36 -11.82 -4.07 -3.23
N ARG A 37 -10.78 -4.65 -2.61
CA ARG A 37 -10.37 -6.04 -2.87
C ARG A 37 -11.49 -7.00 -2.49
N ASP A 38 -12.09 -6.83 -1.32
CA ASP A 38 -13.12 -7.74 -0.82
C ASP A 38 -14.40 -7.65 -1.65
N GLU A 39 -14.80 -6.44 -2.05
CA GLU A 39 -15.88 -6.21 -3.02
C GLU A 39 -15.63 -6.92 -4.35
N ALA A 40 -14.42 -6.81 -4.91
CA ALA A 40 -14.06 -7.47 -6.17
C ALA A 40 -14.08 -9.00 -6.03
N VAL A 41 -13.56 -9.54 -4.93
CA VAL A 41 -13.57 -10.98 -4.64
C VAL A 41 -15.01 -11.49 -4.51
N HIS A 42 -15.85 -10.74 -3.78
CA HIS A 42 -17.26 -11.08 -3.63
C HIS A 42 -18.02 -11.04 -4.96
N ALA A 43 -17.81 -10.00 -5.78
CA ALA A 43 -18.41 -9.87 -7.09
C ALA A 43 -18.02 -11.04 -8.02
N LEU A 44 -16.74 -11.43 -8.04
CA LEU A 44 -16.26 -12.59 -8.79
C LEU A 44 -16.92 -13.88 -8.32
N ALA A 45 -17.01 -14.10 -7.01
CA ALA A 45 -17.63 -15.29 -6.45
C ALA A 45 -19.13 -15.38 -6.83
N MET A 46 -19.85 -14.27 -6.73
CA MET A 46 -21.26 -14.18 -7.11
C MET A 46 -21.47 -14.39 -8.61
N ALA A 47 -20.62 -13.82 -9.47
CA ALA A 47 -20.68 -14.02 -10.91
C ALA A 47 -20.48 -15.50 -11.27
N ARG A 48 -19.46 -16.15 -10.69
CA ARG A 48 -19.21 -17.58 -10.88
C ARG A 48 -20.39 -18.44 -10.42
N ALA A 49 -20.96 -18.13 -9.25
CA ALA A 49 -22.10 -18.86 -8.71
C ALA A 49 -23.33 -18.75 -9.63
N ARG A 50 -23.63 -17.54 -10.14
CA ARG A 50 -24.73 -17.31 -11.09
C ARG A 50 -24.54 -18.10 -12.38
N LEU A 51 -23.33 -18.07 -12.94
CA LEU A 51 -23.05 -18.80 -14.17
C LEU A 51 -23.14 -20.32 -13.98
N LYS A 52 -22.70 -20.86 -12.83
CA LYS A 52 -22.88 -22.29 -12.52
C LYS A 52 -24.33 -22.76 -12.56
N LEU A 53 -25.29 -21.87 -12.30
CA LEU A 53 -26.72 -22.17 -12.32
C LEU A 53 -27.36 -22.04 -13.71
N THR A 54 -26.76 -21.27 -14.62
CA THR A 54 -27.32 -20.99 -15.95
C THR A 54 -26.60 -21.74 -17.08
N VAL A 55 -25.45 -22.36 -16.79
CA VAL A 55 -24.69 -23.10 -17.78
C VAL A 55 -25.25 -24.53 -17.94
N ASP A 56 -26.21 -24.67 -18.84
CA ASP A 56 -26.77 -25.96 -19.25
C ASP A 56 -26.08 -26.58 -20.48
N GLY A 57 -26.27 -27.90 -20.64
CA GLY A 57 -26.09 -28.60 -21.93
C GLY A 57 -24.67 -28.92 -22.39
N SER A 58 -23.62 -28.72 -21.56
CA SER A 58 -22.23 -29.05 -21.93
C SER A 58 -21.50 -29.87 -20.86
N THR A 59 -20.42 -30.57 -21.25
CA THR A 59 -19.58 -31.35 -20.35
C THR A 59 -19.01 -30.47 -19.23
N ALA A 60 -18.65 -31.06 -18.09
CA ALA A 60 -18.13 -30.31 -16.94
C ALA A 60 -16.95 -29.41 -17.32
N GLU A 61 -16.01 -29.87 -18.15
CA GLU A 61 -14.89 -29.02 -18.61
C GLU A 61 -15.36 -27.81 -19.45
N ARG A 62 -16.33 -27.98 -20.34
CA ARG A 62 -16.82 -26.87 -21.19
C ARG A 62 -17.57 -25.83 -20.37
N ARG A 63 -18.28 -26.25 -19.33
CA ARG A 63 -18.95 -25.33 -18.40
C ARG A 63 -17.95 -24.49 -17.63
N GLU A 64 -16.93 -25.13 -17.08
CA GLU A 64 -15.88 -24.44 -16.32
C GLU A 64 -15.10 -23.47 -17.22
N ALA A 65 -14.74 -23.89 -18.44
CA ALA A 65 -14.08 -23.02 -19.41
C ALA A 65 -14.91 -21.77 -19.73
N ARG A 66 -16.24 -21.91 -19.88
CA ARG A 66 -17.14 -20.78 -20.12
C ARG A 66 -17.21 -19.85 -18.92
N ILE A 67 -17.38 -20.38 -17.71
CA ILE A 67 -17.38 -19.60 -16.47
C ILE A 67 -16.05 -18.84 -16.31
N VAL A 68 -14.92 -19.46 -16.63
CA VAL A 68 -13.60 -18.82 -16.56
C VAL A 68 -13.51 -17.65 -17.55
N LEU A 69 -13.93 -17.84 -18.81
CA LEU A 69 -13.91 -16.79 -19.82
C LEU A 69 -14.83 -15.62 -19.45
N GLU A 70 -16.06 -15.91 -19.04
CA GLU A 70 -17.06 -14.90 -18.68
C GLU A 70 -16.73 -14.16 -17.36
N THR A 71 -15.83 -14.71 -16.54
CA THR A 71 -15.38 -14.06 -15.29
C THR A 71 -13.92 -13.58 -15.34
N ALA A 72 -13.29 -13.61 -16.50
CA ALA A 72 -11.88 -13.25 -16.67
C ALA A 72 -11.60 -11.79 -16.27
N GLU A 73 -12.46 -10.85 -16.67
CA GLU A 73 -12.33 -9.43 -16.33
C GLU A 73 -12.43 -9.19 -14.82
N LEU A 74 -13.38 -9.86 -14.15
CA LEU A 74 -13.52 -9.79 -12.69
C LEU A 74 -12.33 -10.44 -11.97
N ALA A 75 -11.80 -11.54 -12.51
CA ALA A 75 -10.59 -12.16 -11.98
C ALA A 75 -9.36 -11.23 -12.12
N GLN A 76 -9.27 -10.50 -13.23
CA GLN A 76 -8.25 -9.48 -13.43
C GLN A 76 -8.43 -8.31 -12.46
N ALA A 77 -9.65 -7.83 -12.25
CA ALA A 77 -9.95 -6.78 -11.28
C ALA A 77 -9.53 -7.17 -9.85
N VAL A 78 -9.76 -8.43 -9.44
CA VAL A 78 -9.27 -8.98 -8.17
C VAL A 78 -7.74 -8.97 -8.12
N ALA A 79 -7.06 -9.36 -9.20
CA ALA A 79 -5.60 -9.36 -9.24
C ALA A 79 -5.03 -7.93 -9.10
N VAL A 80 -5.63 -6.95 -9.79
CA VAL A 80 -5.26 -5.54 -9.67
C VAL A 80 -5.50 -5.02 -8.24
N ALA A 81 -6.65 -5.34 -7.64
CA ALA A 81 -6.95 -4.93 -6.27
C ALA A 81 -5.96 -5.52 -5.25
N LYS A 82 -5.52 -6.77 -5.43
CA LYS A 82 -4.46 -7.38 -4.60
C LYS A 82 -3.14 -6.63 -4.73
N VAL A 83 -2.73 -6.25 -5.94
CA VAL A 83 -1.52 -5.46 -6.17
C VAL A 83 -1.64 -4.10 -5.49
N ALA A 84 -2.79 -3.44 -5.59
CA ALA A 84 -3.05 -2.16 -4.94
C ALA A 84 -2.93 -2.25 -3.41
N VAL A 85 -3.48 -3.30 -2.79
CA VAL A 85 -3.33 -3.54 -1.33
C VAL A 85 -1.86 -3.74 -0.96
N THR A 86 -1.13 -4.58 -1.70
CA THR A 86 0.30 -4.80 -1.46
C THR A 86 1.10 -3.50 -1.57
N TYR A 87 0.80 -2.68 -2.59
CA TYR A 87 1.44 -1.39 -2.78
C TYR A 87 1.12 -0.42 -1.63
N ALA A 88 -0.15 -0.31 -1.22
CA ALA A 88 -0.57 0.54 -0.11
C ALA A 88 0.15 0.17 1.20
N LYS A 89 0.25 -1.13 1.51
CA LYS A 89 0.99 -1.63 2.68
C LYS A 89 2.49 -1.32 2.58
N GLY A 90 3.09 -1.55 1.41
CA GLY A 90 4.50 -1.22 1.19
C GLY A 90 4.81 0.27 1.36
N GLN A 91 3.88 1.15 0.98
CA GLN A 91 4.01 2.59 1.19
C GLN A 91 3.88 2.98 2.67
N ALA A 92 2.95 2.36 3.39
CA ALA A 92 2.82 2.53 4.84
C ALA A 92 4.11 2.13 5.57
N ASP A 93 4.67 0.96 5.26
CA ASP A 93 5.92 0.46 5.84
C ASP A 93 7.11 1.38 5.50
N ALA A 94 7.14 1.93 4.28
CA ALA A 94 8.18 2.86 3.87
C ALA A 94 8.07 4.21 4.60
N ALA A 95 6.85 4.69 4.86
CA ALA A 95 6.63 5.90 5.64
C ALA A 95 7.07 5.71 7.10
N ASP A 96 6.71 4.58 7.73
CA ASP A 96 7.14 4.23 9.09
C ASP A 96 8.67 4.16 9.23
N LYS A 97 9.35 3.50 8.27
CA LYS A 97 10.82 3.45 8.23
C LYS A 97 11.45 4.83 8.08
N ARG A 98 10.86 5.70 7.25
CA ARG A 98 11.35 7.09 7.08
C ARG A 98 11.21 7.88 8.38
N LEU A 99 10.07 7.76 9.06
CA LEU A 99 9.86 8.41 10.37
C LEU A 99 10.91 7.93 11.39
N SER A 100 11.11 6.62 11.51
CA SER A 100 12.11 6.05 12.43
C SER A 100 13.54 6.56 12.15
N GLY A 101 13.90 6.66 10.86
CA GLY A 101 15.17 7.23 10.42
C GLY A 101 15.29 8.71 10.77
N ALA A 102 14.26 9.50 10.50
CA ALA A 102 14.24 10.93 10.79
C ALA A 102 14.31 11.22 12.30
N GLN A 103 13.57 10.48 13.13
CA GLN A 103 13.65 10.55 14.59
C GLN A 103 15.02 10.15 15.14
N THR A 104 15.72 9.23 14.46
CA THR A 104 17.09 8.85 14.84
C THR A 104 18.07 9.98 14.55
N ILE A 105 17.94 10.63 13.39
CA ILE A 105 18.75 11.79 13.02
C ILE A 105 18.48 12.96 13.97
N ALA A 106 17.21 13.26 14.26
CA ALA A 106 16.81 14.33 15.19
C ALA A 106 17.48 14.14 16.57
N ARG A 107 17.42 12.93 17.15
CA ARG A 107 18.09 12.61 18.43
C ARG A 107 19.61 12.76 18.36
N MET A 108 20.24 12.47 17.22
CA MET A 108 21.68 12.67 17.06
C MET A 108 22.04 14.15 16.98
N VAL A 109 21.23 14.96 16.30
CA VAL A 109 21.39 16.43 16.21
C VAL A 109 21.24 17.04 17.60
N GLU A 110 20.15 16.75 18.32
CA GLU A 110 19.91 17.22 19.70
C GLU A 110 21.09 16.89 20.62
N ARG A 111 21.55 15.63 20.60
CA ARG A 111 22.69 15.20 21.41
C ARG A 111 23.99 15.94 21.06
N THR A 112 24.18 16.28 19.79
CA THR A 112 25.37 17.00 19.32
C THR A 112 25.34 18.44 19.79
N LEU A 113 24.18 19.10 19.72
CA LEU A 113 23.95 20.45 20.22
C LEU A 113 24.12 20.52 21.75
N ASP A 114 23.53 19.59 22.51
CA ASP A 114 23.63 19.51 23.97
C ASP A 114 25.05 19.24 24.47
N SER A 115 25.85 18.49 23.70
CA SER A 115 27.24 18.17 24.07
C SER A 115 28.23 19.34 23.93
N GLY A 116 27.76 20.53 23.51
CA GLY A 116 28.59 21.72 23.33
C GLY A 116 29.63 21.61 22.19
N ARG A 117 29.53 20.57 21.35
CA ARG A 117 30.45 20.31 20.23
C ARG A 117 30.11 21.08 18.96
N TYR A 118 29.02 21.84 18.95
CA TYR A 118 28.66 22.73 17.85
C TYR A 118 29.00 24.17 18.22
N ARG A 119 30.03 24.74 17.59
CA ARG A 119 30.22 26.19 17.48
C ARG A 119 30.06 26.57 16.01
N PRO A 120 29.16 27.51 15.68
CA PRO A 120 28.94 27.96 14.30
C PRO A 120 30.21 28.54 13.66
#